data_AF-A0A2V4B099-F1
#
_entry.id   AF-A0A2V4B099-F1
#
_cell.length_a   1.000
_cell.length_b   1.000
_cell.length_c   1.000
_cell.angle_alpha   90.00
_cell.angle_beta   90.00
_cell.angle_gamma   90.00
#
_symmetry.space_group_name_H-M   'P 1'
#
loop_
_entity.id
_entity.type
_entity.pdbx_description
1 polymer ?
#
loop_
_entity_poly.entity_id
_entity_poly.type
_entity_poly.pdbx_seq_one_letter_code
_entity_poly.pdbx_strand_id
1 'polypeptide(L)' 'MPTQGNPKLTVRIDEHTRARFVAAAYNAGTTGSELVTAFIRWYLGEDGAELPRRPEPAREQ' A
#
# COMPACT_ATOMS: atom_id res chain seq x y z
N MET A 1 22.20 -15.76 11.55
CA MET A 1 20.91 -15.47 12.20
C MET A 1 19.84 -16.22 11.43
N PRO A 2 19.06 -17.11 12.04
CA PRO A 2 18.04 -17.86 11.30
C PRO A 2 16.98 -16.88 10.79
N THR A 3 16.75 -16.84 9.49
CA THR A 3 15.59 -16.18 8.86
C THR A 3 14.35 -16.99 9.19
N GLN A 4 13.86 -16.83 10.42
CA GLN A 4 12.51 -17.22 10.80
C GLN A 4 11.57 -16.39 9.92
N GLY A 5 10.82 -17.08 9.04
CA GLY A 5 10.04 -16.46 7.96
C GLY A 5 9.33 -15.19 8.44
N ASN A 6 9.59 -14.09 7.74
CA ASN A 6 9.12 -12.75 8.13
C ASN A 6 7.59 -12.80 8.30
N PRO A 7 7.05 -12.76 9.53
CA PRO A 7 5.63 -12.93 9.75
C PRO A 7 4.88 -11.79 9.03
N LYS A 8 3.77 -12.10 8.37
CA LYS A 8 2.93 -11.09 7.72
C LYS A 8 2.54 -10.03 8.76
N LEU A 9 2.94 -8.79 8.53
CA LEU A 9 2.53 -7.66 9.35
C LEU A 9 1.03 -7.42 9.14
N THR A 10 0.22 -7.62 10.18
CA THR A 10 -1.21 -7.33 10.14
C THR A 10 -1.46 -5.93 10.67
N VAL A 11 -1.84 -5.01 9.79
CA VAL A 11 -2.26 -3.65 10.17
C VAL A 11 -3.76 -3.65 10.47
N ARG A 12 -4.15 -3.17 11.64
CA ARG A 12 -5.56 -2.96 11.99
C ARG A 12 -6.03 -1.65 11.39
N ILE A 13 -7.02 -1.75 10.51
CA ILE A 13 -7.72 -0.63 9.89
C ILE A 13 -9.21 -0.91 9.96
N ASP A 14 -10.03 0.13 10.10
CA ASP A 14 -11.47 -0.04 10.04
C ASP A 14 -11.91 -0.52 8.65
N GLU A 15 -13.06 -1.19 8.60
CA GLU A 15 -13.56 -1.81 7.37
C GLU A 15 -13.80 -0.79 6.25
N HIS A 16 -14.31 0.39 6.58
CA HIS A 16 -14.63 1.42 5.61
C HIS A 16 -13.35 2.01 4.99
N THR A 17 -12.35 2.32 5.81
CA THR A 17 -11.03 2.76 5.33
C THR A 17 -10.36 1.68 4.48
N ARG A 18 -10.45 0.40 4.91
CA ARG A 18 -9.93 -0.72 4.12
C ARG A 18 -10.60 -0.81 2.75
N ALA A 19 -11.93 -0.74 2.69
CA ALA A 19 -12.67 -0.82 1.44
C ALA A 19 -12.28 0.31 0.49
N ARG A 20 -12.21 1.56 0.99
CA ARG A 20 -11.77 2.72 0.20
C ARG A 20 -10.34 2.56 -0.31
N PHE A 21 -9.43 2.09 0.52
CA PHE A 21 -8.04 1.88 0.13
C PHE A 21 -7.90 0.82 -0.95
N VAL A 22 -8.56 -0.33 -0.79
CA VAL A 22 -8.55 -1.43 -1.77
C VAL A 22 -9.15 -0.98 -3.12
N ALA A 23 -10.27 -0.27 -3.09
CA ALA A 23 -10.90 0.26 -4.31
C ALA A 23 -10.00 1.26 -5.03
N ALA A 24 -9.36 2.18 -4.28
CA ALA A 24 -8.45 3.16 -4.85
C ALA A 24 -7.18 2.51 -5.46
N ALA A 25 -6.63 1.48 -4.79
CA ALA A 25 -5.52 0.69 -5.31
C ALA A 25 -5.89 -0.01 -6.63
N TYR A 26 -7.05 -0.67 -6.64
CA TYR A 26 -7.56 -1.36 -7.83
C TYR A 26 -7.75 -0.40 -9.02
N ASN A 27 -8.35 0.77 -8.81
CA ASN A 27 -8.52 1.78 -9.85
C ASN A 27 -7.21 2.34 -10.38
N ALA A 28 -6.14 2.32 -9.58
CA ALA A 28 -4.79 2.69 -9.99
C ALA A 28 -4.01 1.53 -10.65
N GLY A 29 -4.63 0.37 -10.85
CA GLY A 29 -3.99 -0.80 -11.46
C GLY A 29 -2.97 -1.50 -10.58
N THR A 30 -3.07 -1.35 -9.26
CA THR A 30 -2.14 -1.95 -8.28
C THR A 30 -2.91 -2.62 -7.13
N THR A 31 -2.21 -3.32 -6.24
CA THR A 31 -2.78 -3.88 -5.02
C THR A 31 -2.46 -3.02 -3.79
N GLY A 32 -3.32 -3.11 -2.78
CA GLY A 32 -3.05 -2.43 -1.51
C GLY A 32 -1.74 -2.87 -0.86
N SER A 33 -1.35 -4.14 -1.02
CA SER A 33 -0.08 -4.64 -0.49
C SER A 33 1.12 -4.02 -1.21
N GLU A 34 1.09 -3.91 -2.54
CA GLU A 34 2.17 -3.26 -3.30
C GLU A 34 2.33 -1.80 -2.92
N LEU A 35 1.23 -1.06 -2.75
CA LEU A 35 1.25 0.33 -2.29
C LEU A 35 1.85 0.48 -0.89
N VAL A 36 1.46 -0.38 0.05
CA VAL A 36 2.01 -0.35 1.42
C VAL A 36 3.51 -0.68 1.40
N THR A 37 3.94 -1.68 0.63
CA THR A 37 5.35 -2.00 0.48
C THR A 37 6.14 -0.85 -0.15
N ALA A 38 5.65 -0.26 -1.24
CA ALA A 38 6.29 0.89 -1.88
C ALA A 38 6.41 2.09 -0.93
N PHE A 39 5.34 2.39 -0.19
CA PHE A 39 5.35 3.45 0.82
C PHE A 39 6.38 3.18 1.93
N ILE A 40 6.47 1.96 2.44
CA ILE A 40 7.46 1.61 3.47
C ILE A 40 8.88 1.80 2.95
N ARG A 41 9.18 1.33 1.72
CA ARG A 41 10.51 1.49 1.11
C ARG A 41 10.88 2.97 0.95
N TRP A 42 9.95 3.78 0.46
CA TRP A 42 10.12 5.22 0.36
C TRP A 42 10.34 5.86 1.73
N TYR A 43 9.54 5.49 2.74
CA TYR A 43 9.65 6.01 4.10
C TYR A 43 11.00 5.68 4.74
N LEU A 44 11.58 4.53 4.42
CA LEU A 44 12.91 4.11 4.87
C LEU A 44 14.05 4.73 4.05
N GLY A 45 13.77 5.44 2.96
CA GLY A 45 14.78 6.02 2.08
C GLY A 45 15.61 4.99 1.32
N GLU A 46 15.02 3.84 0.96
CA GLU A 46 15.71 2.83 0.16
C GLU A 46 16.10 3.39 -1.23
N ASP A 47 17.24 2.97 -1.77
CA ASP A 47 17.73 3.39 -3.08
C ASP A 47 16.71 3.07 -4.18
N GLY A 48 16.34 4.08 -4.98
CA GLY A 48 15.33 3.95 -6.03
C GLY A 48 13.87 3.83 -5.55
N ALA A 49 13.59 3.97 -4.25
CA ALA A 49 12.23 3.96 -3.75
C ALA A 49 11.52 5.31 -3.98
N GLU A 50 10.40 5.27 -4.70
CA GLU A 50 9.58 6.45 -4.98
C GLU A 50 8.28 6.44 -4.17
N LEU A 51 7.81 7.64 -3.81
CA LEU A 51 6.52 7.79 -3.15
C LEU A 51 5.42 7.32 -4.11
N PRO A 52 4.58 6.32 -3.75
CA PRO A 52 3.52 5.85 -4.63
C PRO A 52 2.56 6.99 -4.99
N ARG A 53 2.20 7.07 -6.26
CA ARG A 53 1.30 8.11 -6.78
C ARG A 53 -0.07 7.99 -6.12
N ARG A 54 -0.62 9.12 -5.67
CA ARG A 54 -1.98 9.16 -5.14
C ARG A 54 -2.98 8.79 -6.26
N PRO A 55 -3.87 7.81 -6.05
CA PRO A 55 -4.94 7.52 -7.00
C PRO A 55 -5.80 8.77 -7.18
N GLU A 56 -6.11 9.12 -8.41
CA GLU A 56 -7.08 10.19 -8.67
C GLU A 56 -8.44 9.76 -8.11
N PRO A 57 -9.20 10.68 -7.48
CA PRO A 57 -10.54 10.35 -7.05
C PRO A 57 -11.31 9.90 -8.29
N ALA A 58 -12.00 8.75 -8.19
CA ALA A 58 -12.97 8.35 -9.20
C ALA A 58 -13.93 9.54 -9.35
N ARG A 59 -13.87 10.24 -10.48
CA ARG A 59 -14.81 11.32 -10.75
C ARG A 59 -16.20 10.68 -10.77
N GLU A 60 -17.00 10.96 -9.76
CA GLU A 60 -18.43 10.68 -9.80
C GLU A 60 -18.97 11.47 -11.00
N GLN A 61 -19.36 10.75 -12.06
CA GLN A 61 -20.14 11.27 -13.18
C GLN A 61 -21.61 11.14 -12.85
#